data_AF-A0A0D7Q614-F1
#
_entry.id   AF-A0A0D7Q614-F1
#
_cell.length_a   1.000
_cell.length_b   1.000
_cell.length_c   1.000
_cell.angle_alpha   90.00
_cell.angle_beta   90.00
_cell.angle_gamma   90.00
#
_symmetry.space_group_name_H-M   'P 1'
#
loop_
_entity.id
_entity.type
_entity.pdbx_description
1 polymer ?
#
loop_
_entity_poly.entity_id
_entity_poly.type
_entity_poly.pdbx_seq_one_letter_code
_entity_poly.pdbx_strand_id
1 'polypeptide(L)'
;MKTLAAALCALALMVSGAQAQTLKDFLAAVTKKWTTPFEPFQLIGNIYYVGTDGIAVYIIKTSQGLILMDTALPQSTGMIKDNIAKLGFKVGDIKYILNTHAHFDHTGGFAEIKQESGAQMIAGKRDVPLLEGGYYPGDEKNADLAFPAVKVDRAVGEGDKVTLGDTTLIAHETPGHSPGCTSWEMTVHDSDQDRTVLFFCSGTVALNRLVGTPTHAGIVDDYRATFAKVKGMKVDVLLGPHPEVYDMQAKRALMKDGTQNPFVKSGENATYVAGLEQDFDKQLAKQTAAMQKAN
;
A
#
# COMPACT_ATOMS: atom_id res chain seq x y z
N MET A 1 26.73 -9.82 -6.53
CA MET A 1 26.18 -9.42 -5.22
C MET A 1 26.61 -8.00 -4.89
N LYS A 2 25.93 -7.00 -5.48
CA LYS A 2 26.11 -5.58 -5.19
C LYS A 2 24.73 -4.90 -5.34
N THR A 3 24.13 -4.57 -4.20
CA THR A 3 23.24 -3.44 -3.94
C THR A 3 22.26 -3.02 -5.05
N LEU A 4 21.04 -3.54 -4.98
CA LEU A 4 19.83 -2.98 -5.61
C LEU A 4 18.75 -2.65 -4.57
N ALA A 5 19.16 -2.35 -3.34
CA ALA A 5 18.27 -1.98 -2.22
C ALA A 5 18.30 -0.45 -1.92
N ALA A 6 18.52 0.38 -2.94
CA ALA A 6 18.72 1.81 -2.76
C ALA A 6 17.86 2.67 -3.71
N ALA A 7 16.57 2.36 -3.81
CA ALA A 7 15.61 3.24 -4.50
C ALA A 7 14.50 3.81 -3.60
N LEU A 8 14.46 3.54 -2.29
CA LEU A 8 13.47 4.19 -1.42
C LEU A 8 13.89 4.47 0.04
N CYS A 9 15.17 4.33 0.40
CA CYS A 9 15.65 4.75 1.73
C CYS A 9 16.06 6.23 1.83
N ALA A 10 15.88 7.05 0.77
CA ALA A 10 16.11 8.50 0.87
C ALA A 10 15.59 9.22 -0.37
N LEU A 11 14.36 9.74 -0.35
CA LEU A 11 14.19 11.12 -0.82
C LEU A 11 14.15 11.99 0.42
N ALA A 12 15.36 12.35 0.85
CA ALA A 12 15.56 13.28 1.94
C ALA A 12 14.90 14.62 1.59
N LEU A 13 13.99 15.11 2.44
CA LEU A 13 13.83 16.55 2.60
C LEU A 13 15.19 17.10 3.04
N MET A 14 16.00 17.56 2.09
CA MET A 14 17.27 18.22 2.35
C MET A 14 16.97 19.56 3.02
N VAL A 15 17.04 19.60 4.36
CA VAL A 15 17.14 20.85 5.11
C VAL A 15 18.57 20.98 5.61
N SER A 16 19.47 21.15 4.64
CA SER A 16 20.79 21.75 4.85
C SER A 16 21.14 22.49 3.56
N GLY A 17 21.01 23.82 3.59
CA GLY A 17 21.44 24.78 2.58
C GLY A 17 21.91 24.25 1.22
N ALA A 18 20.97 23.82 0.38
CA ALA A 18 21.01 23.81 -1.09
C ALA A 18 19.64 23.28 -1.56
N GLN A 19 18.71 24.19 -1.87
CA GLN A 19 17.32 23.95 -2.30
C GLN A 19 16.57 22.82 -1.55
N ALA A 20 15.77 23.20 -0.56
CA ALA A 20 14.76 22.32 0.00
C ALA A 20 13.90 21.78 -1.15
N GLN A 21 13.99 20.48 -1.42
CA GLN A 21 13.15 19.82 -2.41
C GLN A 21 11.70 20.03 -1.97
N THR A 22 10.96 20.81 -2.74
CA THR A 22 9.59 21.19 -2.39
C THR A 22 8.69 19.95 -2.48
N LEU A 23 7.51 19.96 -1.83
CA LEU A 23 6.51 18.89 -2.04
C LEU A 23 6.25 18.67 -3.54
N LYS A 24 6.25 19.74 -4.32
CA LYS A 24 6.12 19.72 -5.78
C LYS A 24 7.25 18.95 -6.47
N ASP A 25 8.49 19.09 -6.02
CA ASP A 25 9.63 18.36 -6.58
C ASP A 25 9.60 16.88 -6.20
N PHE A 26 9.15 16.56 -4.98
CA PHE A 26 8.89 15.17 -4.58
C PHE A 26 7.80 14.54 -5.45
N LEU A 27 6.64 15.19 -5.57
CA LEU A 27 5.52 14.72 -6.39
C LEU A 27 5.94 14.54 -7.86
N ALA A 28 6.67 15.50 -8.44
CA ALA A 28 7.17 15.40 -9.80
C ALA A 28 8.12 14.19 -9.99
N ALA A 29 8.98 13.91 -9.01
CA ALA A 29 9.90 12.79 -9.07
C ALA A 29 9.19 11.43 -8.98
N VAL A 30 8.22 11.28 -8.08
CA VAL A 30 7.53 10.00 -7.86
C VAL A 30 6.44 9.74 -8.91
N THR A 31 5.73 10.79 -9.36
CA THR A 31 4.59 10.67 -10.28
C THR A 31 4.99 10.01 -11.59
N LYS A 32 6.20 10.29 -12.10
CA LYS A 32 6.68 9.68 -13.35
C LYS A 32 6.62 8.14 -13.29
N LYS A 33 7.12 7.54 -12.21
CA LYS A 33 7.09 6.08 -12.05
C LYS A 33 5.69 5.59 -11.72
N TRP A 34 4.98 6.31 -10.85
CA TRP A 34 3.63 5.98 -10.42
C TRP A 34 2.59 5.95 -11.57
N THR A 35 2.81 6.71 -12.65
CA THR A 35 1.96 6.69 -13.85
C THR A 35 2.55 5.88 -15.01
N THR A 36 3.72 5.26 -14.84
CA THR A 36 4.33 4.44 -15.90
C THR A 36 3.59 3.11 -16.01
N PRO A 37 3.13 2.69 -17.21
CA PRO A 37 2.46 1.40 -17.36
C PRO A 37 3.34 0.22 -16.98
N PHE A 38 2.73 -0.82 -16.41
CA PHE A 38 3.33 -2.14 -16.22
C PHE A 38 2.34 -3.20 -16.72
N GLU A 39 2.82 -4.23 -17.42
CA GLU A 39 1.93 -5.27 -17.95
C GLU A 39 1.34 -6.13 -16.82
N PRO A 40 0.01 -6.28 -16.75
CA PRO A 40 -0.64 -7.02 -15.68
C PRO A 40 -0.37 -8.52 -15.80
N PHE A 41 -0.37 -9.23 -14.68
CA PHE A 41 -0.04 -10.66 -14.65
C PHE A 41 -0.65 -11.38 -13.46
N GLN A 42 -0.81 -12.71 -13.57
CA GLN A 42 -1.13 -13.57 -12.44
C GLN A 42 0.11 -13.71 -11.54
N LEU A 43 0.02 -13.24 -10.31
CA LEU A 43 1.16 -13.20 -9.37
C LEU A 43 1.33 -14.54 -8.65
N ILE A 44 0.27 -15.01 -7.99
CA ILE A 44 0.21 -16.31 -7.31
C ILE A 44 -1.25 -16.69 -7.06
N GLY A 45 -1.61 -17.97 -7.24
CA GLY A 45 -2.96 -18.46 -7.00
C GLY A 45 -4.02 -17.60 -7.71
N ASN A 46 -4.94 -17.03 -6.95
CA ASN A 46 -6.01 -16.16 -7.44
C ASN A 46 -5.71 -14.64 -7.34
N ILE A 47 -4.45 -14.26 -7.09
CA ILE A 47 -4.01 -12.87 -6.98
C ILE A 47 -3.35 -12.43 -8.30
N TYR A 48 -3.81 -11.30 -8.83
CA TYR A 48 -3.36 -10.72 -10.09
C TYR A 48 -2.88 -9.29 -9.87
N TYR A 49 -1.71 -8.95 -10.38
CA TYR A 49 -1.20 -7.59 -10.40
C TYR A 49 -1.81 -6.83 -11.57
N VAL A 50 -2.44 -5.68 -11.28
CA VAL A 50 -3.05 -4.77 -12.27
C VAL A 50 -2.60 -3.31 -12.09
N GLY A 51 -1.58 -3.09 -11.25
CA GLY A 51 -1.03 -1.77 -10.95
C GLY A 51 -0.18 -1.16 -12.06
N THR A 52 0.54 -0.11 -11.71
CA THR A 52 1.52 0.58 -12.57
C THR A 52 2.93 0.09 -12.26
N ASP A 53 3.97 0.70 -12.82
CA ASP A 53 5.36 0.39 -12.46
C ASP A 53 5.74 0.85 -11.04
N GLY A 54 4.97 1.79 -10.46
CA GLY A 54 5.29 2.41 -9.17
C GLY A 54 4.20 2.33 -8.11
N ILE A 55 2.98 1.91 -8.45
CA ILE A 55 1.87 1.69 -7.50
C ILE A 55 1.29 0.30 -7.77
N ALA A 56 1.23 -0.51 -6.73
CA ALA A 56 0.69 -1.86 -6.81
C ALA A 56 -0.82 -1.84 -6.57
N VAL A 57 -1.54 -2.50 -7.47
CA VAL A 57 -2.99 -2.70 -7.40
C VAL A 57 -3.25 -4.16 -7.71
N TYR A 58 -4.19 -4.77 -7.01
CA TYR A 58 -4.44 -6.20 -7.15
C TYR A 58 -5.91 -6.51 -7.41
N ILE A 59 -6.14 -7.49 -8.28
CA ILE A 59 -7.41 -8.21 -8.35
C ILE A 59 -7.23 -9.55 -7.65
N ILE A 60 -8.15 -9.87 -6.74
CA ILE A 60 -8.26 -11.18 -6.14
C ILE A 60 -9.54 -11.81 -6.68
N LYS A 61 -9.37 -12.87 -7.47
CA LYS A 61 -10.47 -13.60 -8.12
C LYS A 61 -11.11 -14.55 -7.12
N THR A 62 -12.42 -14.50 -6.99
CA THR A 62 -13.19 -15.41 -6.12
C THR A 62 -14.27 -16.14 -6.91
N SER A 63 -14.90 -17.14 -6.30
CA SER A 63 -16.07 -17.83 -6.86
C SER A 63 -17.33 -16.94 -6.98
N GLN A 64 -17.38 -15.78 -6.32
CA GLN A 64 -18.56 -14.88 -6.30
C GLN A 64 -18.27 -13.46 -6.82
N GLY A 65 -17.19 -13.29 -7.58
CA GLY A 65 -16.80 -12.02 -8.16
C GLY A 65 -15.36 -11.65 -7.82
N LEU A 66 -15.04 -10.36 -7.93
CA LEU A 66 -13.70 -9.85 -7.73
C LEU A 66 -13.63 -9.01 -6.47
N ILE A 67 -12.46 -9.07 -5.83
CA ILE A 67 -12.04 -8.12 -4.81
C ILE A 67 -10.94 -7.27 -5.45
N LEU A 68 -11.08 -5.96 -5.38
CA LEU A 68 -10.03 -5.00 -5.74
C LEU A 68 -9.29 -4.60 -4.47
N MET A 69 -7.96 -4.73 -4.46
CA MET A 69 -7.09 -4.22 -3.40
C MET A 69 -6.39 -2.96 -3.90
N ASP A 70 -6.70 -1.83 -3.26
CA ASP A 70 -6.27 -0.49 -3.60
C ASP A 70 -6.62 -0.04 -5.04
N THR A 71 -6.25 1.21 -5.35
CA THR A 71 -6.23 1.78 -6.68
C THR A 71 -4.90 2.50 -6.90
N ALA A 72 -4.85 3.44 -7.83
CA ALA A 72 -3.69 4.27 -8.08
C ALA A 72 -4.05 5.74 -7.90
N LEU A 73 -3.24 6.64 -8.46
CA LEU A 73 -3.53 8.07 -8.56
C LEU A 73 -4.90 8.34 -9.23
N PRO A 74 -5.57 9.46 -8.93
CA PRO A 74 -6.87 9.80 -9.53
C PRO A 74 -6.86 9.78 -11.07
N GLN A 75 -5.81 10.29 -11.69
CA GLN A 75 -5.64 10.30 -13.15
C GLN A 75 -5.29 8.93 -13.76
N SER A 76 -4.97 7.93 -12.94
CA SER A 76 -4.55 6.59 -13.37
C SER A 76 -5.68 5.56 -13.33
N THR A 77 -6.89 5.92 -12.89
CA THR A 77 -8.04 5.01 -12.80
C THR A 77 -8.34 4.31 -14.12
N GLY A 78 -8.31 5.03 -15.25
CA GLY A 78 -8.48 4.44 -16.58
C GLY A 78 -7.45 3.34 -16.89
N MET A 79 -6.17 3.56 -16.57
CA MET A 79 -5.11 2.58 -16.78
C MET A 79 -5.32 1.31 -15.94
N ILE A 80 -5.79 1.46 -14.69
CA ILE A 80 -6.12 0.32 -13.84
C ILE A 80 -7.29 -0.49 -14.44
N LYS A 81 -8.34 0.18 -14.92
CA LYS A 81 -9.47 -0.48 -15.59
C LYS A 81 -9.02 -1.23 -16.86
N ASP A 82 -8.12 -0.64 -17.64
CA ASP A 82 -7.54 -1.29 -18.82
C ASP A 82 -6.71 -2.53 -18.45
N ASN A 83 -5.90 -2.45 -17.40
CA ASN A 83 -5.11 -3.58 -16.91
C ASN A 83 -5.99 -4.73 -16.38
N ILE A 84 -7.10 -4.42 -15.70
CA ILE A 84 -8.12 -5.40 -15.32
C ILE A 84 -8.70 -6.07 -16.58
N ALA A 85 -9.05 -5.30 -17.60
CA ALA A 85 -9.61 -5.81 -18.85
C ALA A 85 -8.62 -6.66 -19.65
N LYS A 86 -7.32 -6.33 -19.66
CA LYS A 86 -6.26 -7.13 -20.32
C LYS A 86 -6.17 -8.56 -19.79
N LEU A 87 -6.52 -8.78 -18.52
CA LEU A 87 -6.57 -10.11 -17.91
C LEU A 87 -7.93 -10.81 -18.10
N GLY A 88 -8.85 -10.21 -18.85
CA GLY A 88 -10.19 -10.74 -19.11
C GLY A 88 -11.20 -10.52 -17.98
N PHE A 89 -10.84 -9.72 -16.96
CA PHE A 89 -11.75 -9.34 -15.88
C PHE A 89 -12.60 -8.14 -16.25
N LYS A 90 -13.69 -7.92 -15.51
CA LYS A 90 -14.59 -6.77 -15.71
C LYS A 90 -14.74 -5.99 -14.41
N VAL A 91 -14.71 -4.66 -14.52
CA VAL A 91 -14.91 -3.76 -13.38
C VAL A 91 -16.26 -4.00 -12.69
N GLY A 92 -17.33 -4.29 -13.45
CA GLY A 92 -18.65 -4.62 -12.90
C GLY A 92 -18.72 -5.93 -12.09
N ASP A 93 -17.69 -6.78 -12.18
CA ASP A 93 -17.61 -8.00 -11.38
C ASP A 93 -16.95 -7.75 -10.01
N ILE A 94 -16.41 -6.56 -9.76
CA ILE A 94 -15.87 -6.15 -8.45
C ILE A 94 -17.03 -6.02 -7.46
N LYS A 95 -16.95 -6.76 -6.35
CA LYS A 95 -17.95 -6.74 -5.27
C LYS A 95 -17.42 -6.04 -4.03
N TYR A 96 -16.12 -6.18 -3.75
CA TYR A 96 -15.46 -5.47 -2.66
C TYR A 96 -14.24 -4.70 -3.16
N ILE A 97 -14.07 -3.51 -2.59
CA ILE A 97 -12.86 -2.71 -2.68
C ILE A 97 -12.26 -2.68 -1.28
N LEU A 98 -11.05 -3.17 -1.14
CA LEU A 98 -10.25 -3.13 0.08
C LEU A 98 -9.20 -2.04 -0.06
N ASN A 99 -8.87 -1.42 1.07
CA ASN A 99 -7.80 -0.45 1.14
C ASN A 99 -6.73 -0.86 2.14
N THR A 100 -5.48 -0.67 1.77
CA THR A 100 -4.35 -0.73 2.69
C THR A 100 -4.28 0.51 3.57
N HIS A 101 -4.28 1.70 2.97
CA HIS A 101 -4.28 2.97 3.69
C HIS A 101 -4.80 4.16 2.85
N ALA A 102 -5.29 5.20 3.51
CA ALA A 102 -6.01 6.30 2.88
C ALA A 102 -5.13 7.47 2.37
N HIS A 103 -4.22 7.19 1.42
CA HIS A 103 -3.49 8.22 0.67
C HIS A 103 -3.88 8.25 -0.82
N PHE A 104 -3.79 9.43 -1.44
CA PHE A 104 -4.27 9.73 -2.79
C PHE A 104 -3.73 8.80 -3.89
N ASP A 105 -2.54 8.26 -3.70
CA ASP A 105 -1.89 7.33 -4.63
C ASP A 105 -2.43 5.90 -4.55
N HIS A 106 -3.25 5.59 -3.55
CA HIS A 106 -3.95 4.30 -3.43
C HIS A 106 -5.46 4.42 -3.45
N THR A 107 -6.00 5.64 -3.28
CA THR A 107 -7.44 5.89 -3.17
C THR A 107 -8.05 6.62 -4.36
N GLY A 108 -7.23 7.07 -5.31
CA GLY A 108 -7.65 7.97 -6.38
C GLY A 108 -8.76 7.43 -7.27
N GLY A 109 -8.88 6.10 -7.41
CA GLY A 109 -9.91 5.45 -8.22
C GLY A 109 -11.12 4.93 -7.45
N PHE A 110 -11.16 5.04 -6.11
CA PHE A 110 -12.18 4.38 -5.30
C PHE A 110 -13.60 4.88 -5.59
N ALA A 111 -13.82 6.20 -5.63
CA ALA A 111 -15.15 6.75 -5.86
C ALA A 111 -15.71 6.34 -7.24
N GLU A 112 -14.88 6.42 -8.28
CA GLU A 112 -15.24 6.04 -9.65
C GLU A 112 -15.55 4.55 -9.77
N ILE A 113 -14.64 3.68 -9.33
CA ILE A 113 -14.82 2.22 -9.43
C ILE A 113 -15.99 1.76 -8.57
N LYS A 114 -16.18 2.34 -7.37
CA LYS A 114 -17.34 2.04 -6.51
C LYS A 114 -18.65 2.39 -7.21
N GLN A 115 -18.72 3.56 -7.84
CA GLN A 115 -19.90 4.00 -8.59
C GLN A 115 -20.18 3.09 -9.79
N GLU A 116 -19.16 2.71 -10.56
CA GLU A 116 -19.30 1.88 -11.77
C GLU A 116 -19.68 0.42 -11.46
N SER A 117 -19.15 -0.14 -10.37
CA SER A 117 -19.33 -1.56 -10.02
C SER A 117 -20.47 -1.82 -9.04
N GLY A 118 -20.85 -0.82 -8.23
CA GLY A 118 -21.72 -1.02 -7.07
C GLY A 118 -21.05 -1.78 -5.91
N ALA A 119 -19.72 -1.89 -5.92
CA ALA A 119 -18.96 -2.59 -4.89
C ALA A 119 -19.08 -1.92 -3.51
N GLN A 120 -18.81 -2.70 -2.46
CA GLN A 120 -18.65 -2.16 -1.10
C GLN A 120 -17.19 -1.79 -0.83
N MET A 121 -16.97 -0.60 -0.29
CA MET A 121 -15.70 -0.09 0.20
C MET A 121 -15.46 -0.54 1.64
N ILE A 122 -14.33 -1.21 1.87
CA ILE A 122 -13.96 -1.80 3.16
C ILE A 122 -12.57 -1.31 3.54
N ALA A 123 -12.45 -0.68 4.71
CA ALA A 123 -11.21 -0.06 5.15
C ALA A 123 -11.06 -0.04 6.68
N GLY A 124 -9.83 0.19 7.16
CA GLY A 124 -9.55 0.33 8.58
C GLY A 124 -10.33 1.48 9.21
N LYS A 125 -10.93 1.23 10.38
CA LYS A 125 -11.86 2.17 11.04
C LYS A 125 -11.29 3.59 11.26
N ARG A 126 -9.98 3.72 11.48
CA ARG A 126 -9.33 5.01 11.75
C ARG A 126 -9.02 5.81 10.47
N ASP A 127 -9.09 5.19 9.29
CA ASP A 127 -8.91 5.85 7.99
C ASP A 127 -10.25 6.28 7.36
N VAL A 128 -11.39 5.89 7.95
CA VAL A 128 -12.73 6.30 7.49
C VAL A 128 -12.85 7.82 7.29
N PRO A 129 -12.43 8.68 8.26
CA PRO A 129 -12.54 10.13 8.06
C PRO A 129 -11.73 10.66 6.86
N LEU A 130 -10.57 10.05 6.59
CA LEU A 130 -9.70 10.43 5.48
C LEU A 130 -10.34 10.03 4.15
N LEU A 131 -10.88 8.81 4.07
CA LEU A 131 -11.57 8.31 2.86
C LEU A 131 -12.83 9.11 2.54
N GLU A 132 -13.65 9.39 3.54
CA GLU A 132 -14.90 10.15 3.35
C GLU A 132 -14.67 11.66 3.16
N GLY A 133 -13.50 12.17 3.58
CA GLY A 133 -13.11 13.56 3.43
C GLY A 133 -12.25 13.85 2.20
N GLY A 134 -11.54 12.86 1.67
CA GLY A 134 -10.68 13.02 0.49
C GLY A 134 -9.42 13.86 0.74
N TYR A 135 -8.81 13.76 1.92
CA TYR A 135 -7.71 14.62 2.34
C TYR A 135 -6.53 13.86 2.98
N TYR A 136 -5.37 14.51 3.04
CA TYR A 136 -4.18 14.01 3.75
C TYR A 136 -4.20 14.42 5.24
N PRO A 137 -3.98 13.50 6.20
CA PRO A 137 -4.08 13.82 7.62
C PRO A 137 -2.99 14.82 8.05
N GLY A 138 -3.39 15.86 8.79
CA GLY A 138 -2.49 16.92 9.22
C GLY A 138 -1.99 17.84 8.09
N ASP A 139 -2.54 17.73 6.89
CA ASP A 139 -2.35 18.67 5.77
C ASP A 139 -3.63 18.78 4.92
N GLU A 140 -4.77 18.95 5.60
CA GLU A 140 -6.12 18.74 5.03
C GLU A 140 -6.49 19.72 3.91
N LYS A 141 -5.79 20.87 3.83
CA LYS A 141 -6.04 21.92 2.83
C LYS A 141 -5.19 21.75 1.57
N ASN A 142 -4.28 20.77 1.55
CA ASN A 142 -3.38 20.58 0.44
C ASN A 142 -4.06 19.82 -0.70
N ALA A 143 -4.51 20.57 -1.72
CA ALA A 143 -5.22 20.04 -2.87
C ALA A 143 -4.38 19.08 -3.72
N ASP A 144 -3.05 19.16 -3.67
CA ASP A 144 -2.15 18.26 -4.42
C ASP A 144 -2.13 16.83 -3.84
N LEU A 145 -2.59 16.67 -2.58
CA LEU A 145 -2.69 15.39 -1.87
C LEU A 145 -4.16 14.94 -1.69
N ALA A 146 -5.10 15.71 -2.23
CA ALA A 146 -6.52 15.39 -2.15
C ALA A 146 -6.90 14.32 -3.17
N PHE A 147 -8.01 13.62 -2.90
CA PHE A 147 -8.55 12.61 -3.79
C PHE A 147 -10.08 12.59 -3.72
N PRO A 148 -10.78 12.01 -4.71
CA PRO A 148 -12.24 11.91 -4.69
C PRO A 148 -12.72 11.15 -3.44
N ALA A 149 -13.47 11.83 -2.59
CA ALA A 149 -14.02 11.24 -1.37
C ALA A 149 -14.89 10.02 -1.68
N VAL A 150 -14.79 8.99 -0.84
CA VAL A 150 -15.53 7.74 -0.98
C VAL A 150 -16.09 7.30 0.37
N LYS A 151 -17.38 6.95 0.39
CA LYS A 151 -18.02 6.41 1.59
C LYS A 151 -17.50 5.02 1.91
N VAL A 152 -17.23 4.74 3.18
CA VAL A 152 -16.85 3.40 3.65
C VAL A 152 -18.11 2.66 4.06
N ASP A 153 -18.39 1.51 3.43
CA ASP A 153 -19.58 0.70 3.75
C ASP A 153 -19.32 -0.25 4.92
N ARG A 154 -18.05 -0.65 5.12
CA ARG A 154 -17.63 -1.47 6.25
C ARG A 154 -16.28 -1.00 6.80
N ALA A 155 -16.30 -0.49 8.02
CA ALA A 155 -15.09 -0.23 8.80
C ALA A 155 -14.62 -1.53 9.49
N VAL A 156 -13.32 -1.85 9.41
CA VAL A 156 -12.73 -3.04 10.04
C VAL A 156 -11.72 -2.68 11.12
N GLY A 157 -11.49 -3.60 12.04
CA GLY A 157 -10.39 -3.60 13.00
C GLY A 157 -9.59 -4.91 12.99
N GLU A 158 -8.71 -5.07 13.98
CA GLU A 158 -7.84 -6.26 14.09
C GLU A 158 -8.65 -7.56 14.14
N GLY A 159 -8.28 -8.51 13.28
CA GLY A 159 -8.84 -9.86 13.24
C GLY A 159 -10.17 -9.97 12.48
N ASP A 160 -10.76 -8.87 12.02
CA ASP A 160 -11.99 -8.90 11.24
C ASP A 160 -11.79 -9.66 9.93
N LYS A 161 -12.78 -10.49 9.58
CA LYS A 161 -12.77 -11.30 8.36
C LYS A 161 -13.64 -10.71 7.27
N VAL A 162 -13.10 -10.62 6.05
CA VAL A 162 -13.82 -10.23 4.84
C VAL A 162 -13.85 -11.41 3.89
N THR A 163 -15.05 -11.95 3.64
CA THR A 163 -15.24 -13.15 2.82
C THR A 163 -16.10 -12.82 1.60
N LEU A 164 -15.62 -13.19 0.42
CA LEU A 164 -16.38 -13.22 -0.83
C LEU A 164 -16.24 -14.61 -1.46
N GLY A 165 -17.33 -15.35 -1.54
CA GLY A 165 -17.31 -16.74 -2.01
C GLY A 165 -16.36 -17.63 -1.21
N ASP A 166 -15.36 -18.17 -1.89
CA ASP A 166 -14.34 -19.11 -1.40
C ASP A 166 -13.08 -18.42 -0.85
N THR A 167 -13.01 -17.09 -0.90
CA THR A 167 -11.85 -16.31 -0.47
C THR A 167 -12.16 -15.52 0.79
N THR A 168 -11.28 -15.60 1.78
CA THR A 168 -11.34 -14.80 3.00
C THR A 168 -10.03 -14.06 3.24
N LEU A 169 -10.12 -12.77 3.53
CA LEU A 169 -9.02 -11.96 4.02
C LEU A 169 -9.24 -11.59 5.49
N ILE A 170 -8.15 -11.48 6.26
CA ILE A 170 -8.14 -11.07 7.67
C ILE A 170 -7.47 -9.69 7.76
N ALA A 171 -8.15 -8.75 8.39
CA ALA A 171 -7.62 -7.42 8.65
C ALA A 171 -6.65 -7.44 9.84
N HIS A 172 -5.50 -6.80 9.68
CA HIS A 172 -4.55 -6.53 10.75
C HIS A 172 -4.33 -5.04 10.89
N GLU A 173 -4.55 -4.50 12.09
CA GLU A 173 -4.24 -3.11 12.40
C GLU A 173 -2.72 -2.95 12.44
N THR A 174 -2.18 -2.20 11.49
CA THR A 174 -0.76 -1.88 11.35
C THR A 174 -0.58 -0.37 11.14
N PRO A 175 -1.05 0.47 12.10
CA PRO A 175 -1.07 1.93 11.97
C PRO A 175 0.33 2.56 11.94
N GLY A 176 0.39 3.83 11.58
CA GLY A 176 1.61 4.65 11.58
C GLY A 176 1.74 5.42 10.27
N HIS A 177 1.81 4.70 9.15
CA HIS A 177 1.83 5.33 7.82
C HIS A 177 0.55 6.13 7.55
N SER A 178 -0.59 5.57 7.94
CA SER A 178 -1.85 6.28 8.18
C SER A 178 -2.40 5.81 9.55
N PRO A 179 -3.34 6.54 10.17
CA PRO A 179 -3.90 6.11 11.46
C PRO A 179 -4.70 4.81 11.36
N GLY A 180 -5.29 4.48 10.21
CA GLY A 180 -6.08 3.28 9.94
C GLY A 180 -5.44 2.28 8.99
N CYS A 181 -4.12 2.37 8.78
CA CYS A 181 -3.37 1.48 7.90
C CYS A 181 -3.63 0.01 8.29
N THR A 182 -4.16 -0.75 7.34
CA THR A 182 -4.66 -2.12 7.53
C THR A 182 -3.93 -3.06 6.58
N SER A 183 -3.15 -3.98 7.14
CA SER A 183 -2.54 -5.07 6.37
C SER A 183 -3.54 -6.21 6.23
N TRP A 184 -3.60 -6.83 5.05
CA TRP A 184 -4.57 -7.90 4.77
C TRP A 184 -3.87 -9.23 4.61
N GLU A 185 -4.25 -10.22 5.41
CA GLU A 185 -3.75 -11.59 5.33
C GLU A 185 -4.74 -12.47 4.55
N MET A 186 -4.24 -13.33 3.66
CA MET A 186 -5.05 -14.39 3.05
C MET A 186 -4.21 -15.63 2.77
N THR A 187 -4.89 -16.77 2.58
CA THR A 187 -4.25 -18.00 2.12
C THR A 187 -4.44 -18.16 0.62
N VAL A 188 -3.36 -18.52 -0.08
CA VAL A 188 -3.41 -18.97 -1.48
C VAL A 188 -2.91 -20.39 -1.58
N HIS A 189 -3.45 -21.15 -2.52
CA HIS A 189 -2.95 -22.47 -2.87
C HIS A 189 -1.91 -22.32 -4.00
N ASP A 190 -0.68 -22.74 -3.75
CA ASP A 190 0.44 -22.73 -4.70
C ASP A 190 1.00 -24.14 -4.85
N SER A 191 0.71 -24.77 -6.00
CA SER A 191 0.93 -26.21 -6.21
C SER A 191 0.21 -27.05 -5.14
N ASP A 192 0.91 -27.87 -4.34
CA ASP A 192 0.32 -28.70 -3.27
C ASP A 192 0.45 -28.06 -1.87
N GLN A 193 0.74 -26.75 -1.77
CA GLN A 193 0.98 -26.08 -0.50
C GLN A 193 0.15 -24.82 -0.34
N ASP A 194 -0.43 -24.66 0.84
CA ASP A 194 -1.02 -23.40 1.27
C ASP A 194 0.08 -22.42 1.66
N ARG A 195 -0.07 -21.17 1.21
CA ARG A 195 0.86 -20.07 1.46
C ARG A 195 0.12 -18.91 2.11
N THR A 196 0.71 -18.35 3.15
CA THR A 196 0.20 -17.12 3.79
C THR A 196 0.70 -15.89 3.03
N VAL A 197 -0.22 -15.11 2.50
CA VAL A 197 0.05 -13.84 1.80
C VAL A 197 -0.30 -12.68 2.72
N LEU A 198 0.57 -11.69 2.81
CA LEU A 198 0.30 -10.43 3.49
C LEU A 198 0.39 -9.27 2.49
N PHE A 199 -0.73 -8.59 2.25
CA PHE A 199 -0.74 -7.26 1.65
C PHE A 199 -0.39 -6.26 2.75
N PHE A 200 0.92 -6.03 2.97
CA PHE A 200 1.40 -5.13 4.01
C PHE A 200 1.03 -3.69 3.67
N CYS A 201 0.46 -2.94 4.61
CA CYS A 201 -0.19 -1.67 4.29
C CYS A 201 0.74 -0.49 3.98
N SER A 202 2.06 -0.65 4.20
CA SER A 202 3.12 0.38 4.25
C SER A 202 3.60 0.65 5.67
N GLY A 203 4.87 1.08 5.77
CA GLY A 203 5.50 1.47 7.04
C GLY A 203 6.60 2.50 6.85
N THR A 204 6.61 3.19 5.71
CA THR A 204 7.53 4.30 5.44
C THR A 204 7.08 5.54 6.21
N VAL A 205 8.03 6.40 6.60
CA VAL A 205 7.70 7.73 7.16
C VAL A 205 7.12 8.64 6.09
N ALA A 206 7.66 8.59 4.87
CA ALA A 206 7.20 9.38 3.72
C ALA A 206 7.00 10.87 4.08
N LEU A 207 5.79 11.40 3.89
CA LEU A 207 5.44 12.81 4.15
C LEU A 207 5.02 13.06 5.61
N ASN A 208 4.97 12.03 6.46
CA ASN A 208 4.49 12.20 7.83
C ASN A 208 5.43 13.03 8.70
N ARG A 209 4.82 13.86 9.54
CA ARG A 209 5.48 14.54 10.65
C ARG A 209 5.38 13.66 11.89
N LEU A 210 6.52 13.26 12.43
CA LEU A 210 6.64 12.40 13.61
C LEU A 210 6.68 13.21 14.91
N VAL A 211 7.15 14.46 14.86
CA VAL A 211 7.33 15.35 16.01
C VAL A 211 6.84 16.77 15.73
N GLY A 212 6.72 17.59 16.77
CA GLY A 212 6.26 18.97 16.67
C GLY A 212 4.76 19.06 16.59
N THR A 213 4.22 19.13 15.38
CA THR A 213 2.79 18.93 15.11
C THR A 213 2.64 17.63 14.35
N PRO A 214 2.62 16.47 15.03
CA PRO A 214 2.57 15.17 14.37
C PRO A 214 1.37 15.05 13.44
N THR A 215 1.51 14.29 12.35
CA THR A 215 0.43 14.03 11.37
C THR A 215 -0.84 13.55 12.08
N HIS A 216 -0.71 12.65 13.05
CA HIS A 216 -1.78 12.27 13.96
C HIS A 216 -1.23 11.95 15.36
N ALA A 217 -2.11 12.00 16.36
CA ALA A 217 -1.75 11.63 17.73
C ALA A 217 -1.31 10.16 17.79
N GLY A 218 -0.24 9.88 18.53
CA GLY A 218 0.28 8.51 18.74
C GLY A 218 1.10 7.92 17.59
N ILE A 219 1.35 8.66 16.50
CA ILE A 219 2.00 8.13 15.29
C ILE A 219 3.31 7.36 15.54
N VAL A 220 4.16 7.85 16.44
CA VAL A 220 5.45 7.19 16.75
C VAL A 220 5.24 5.81 17.38
N ASP A 221 4.32 5.70 18.34
CA ASP A 221 4.03 4.44 19.01
C ASP A 221 3.36 3.46 18.06
N ASP A 222 2.46 3.96 17.20
CA ASP A 222 1.80 3.19 16.14
C ASP A 222 2.84 2.56 15.19
N TYR A 223 3.82 3.33 14.68
CA TYR A 223 4.90 2.78 13.85
C TYR A 223 5.68 1.67 14.57
N ARG A 224 6.08 1.90 15.83
CA ARG A 224 6.85 0.92 16.61
C ARG A 224 6.08 -0.38 16.83
N ALA A 225 4.80 -0.27 17.18
CA ALA A 225 3.92 -1.41 17.36
C ALA A 225 3.75 -2.18 16.05
N THR A 226 3.57 -1.48 14.93
CA THR A 226 3.49 -2.08 13.59
C THR A 226 4.76 -2.83 13.23
N PHE A 227 5.94 -2.25 13.47
CA PHE A 227 7.20 -2.92 13.16
C PHE A 227 7.37 -4.20 13.97
N ALA A 228 7.08 -4.16 15.27
CA ALA A 228 7.14 -5.33 16.14
C ALA A 228 6.16 -6.43 15.70
N LYS A 229 4.91 -6.04 15.38
CA LYS A 229 3.85 -6.94 14.93
C LYS A 229 4.23 -7.64 13.63
N VAL A 230 4.51 -6.88 12.58
CA VAL A 230 4.74 -7.44 11.23
C VAL A 230 6.01 -8.28 11.19
N LYS A 231 7.04 -7.92 11.97
CA LYS A 231 8.26 -8.74 12.11
C LYS A 231 7.98 -10.11 12.75
N GLY A 232 6.98 -10.20 13.62
CA GLY A 232 6.55 -11.45 14.27
C GLY A 232 5.59 -12.31 13.45
N MET A 233 5.06 -11.81 12.33
CA MET A 233 4.11 -12.56 11.50
C MET A 233 4.81 -13.64 10.66
N LYS A 234 4.16 -14.79 10.52
CA LYS A 234 4.58 -15.89 9.63
C LYS A 234 3.97 -15.68 8.26
N VAL A 235 4.74 -15.05 7.37
CA VAL A 235 4.30 -14.72 6.01
C VAL A 235 5.19 -15.45 5.00
N ASP A 236 4.56 -16.10 4.02
CA ASP A 236 5.25 -16.75 2.91
C ASP A 236 5.43 -15.82 1.71
N VAL A 237 4.44 -14.95 1.47
CA VAL A 237 4.42 -14.01 0.35
C VAL A 237 4.15 -12.60 0.87
N LEU A 238 5.17 -11.75 0.86
CA LEU A 238 5.02 -10.31 1.12
C LEU A 238 4.56 -9.61 -0.15
N LEU A 239 3.47 -8.86 -0.05
CA LEU A 239 2.97 -7.89 -1.01
C LEU A 239 2.82 -6.52 -0.32
N GLY A 240 2.51 -5.48 -1.09
CA GLY A 240 2.26 -4.15 -0.53
C GLY A 240 1.82 -3.15 -1.59
N PRO A 241 1.45 -1.93 -1.21
CA PRO A 241 0.82 -0.94 -2.09
C PRO A 241 1.81 -0.29 -3.08
N HIS A 242 3.11 -0.52 -2.91
CA HIS A 242 4.15 -0.20 -3.90
C HIS A 242 4.97 -1.45 -4.24
N PRO A 243 5.35 -1.65 -5.51
CA PRO A 243 6.11 -2.82 -5.95
C PRO A 243 7.49 -2.95 -5.28
N GLU A 244 8.07 -1.85 -4.81
CA GLU A 244 9.36 -1.81 -4.10
C GLU A 244 9.31 -2.44 -2.71
N VAL A 245 8.12 -2.60 -2.12
CA VAL A 245 7.95 -3.29 -0.82
C VAL A 245 8.48 -4.73 -0.90
N TYR A 246 8.33 -5.38 -2.05
CA TYR A 246 8.60 -6.80 -2.23
C TYR A 246 9.42 -7.11 -3.49
N ASP A 247 10.08 -6.10 -4.08
CA ASP A 247 10.91 -6.23 -5.28
C ASP A 247 10.17 -6.89 -6.47
N MET A 248 8.97 -6.37 -6.75
CA MET A 248 8.02 -6.97 -7.68
C MET A 248 8.62 -7.23 -9.06
N GLN A 249 9.28 -6.22 -9.65
CA GLN A 249 9.82 -6.31 -11.00
C GLN A 249 10.89 -7.40 -11.12
N ALA A 250 11.78 -7.51 -10.13
CA ALA A 250 12.82 -8.53 -10.11
C ALA A 250 12.21 -9.93 -10.01
N LYS A 251 11.22 -10.12 -9.13
CA LYS A 251 10.52 -11.39 -8.99
C LYS A 251 9.72 -11.75 -10.25
N ARG A 252 9.03 -10.79 -10.86
CA ARG A 252 8.31 -10.98 -12.13
C ARG A 252 9.26 -11.45 -13.23
N ALA A 253 10.45 -10.86 -13.34
CA ALA A 253 11.45 -11.27 -14.34
C ALA A 253 11.99 -12.71 -14.13
N LEU A 254 11.87 -13.25 -12.92
CA LEU A 254 12.29 -14.61 -12.58
C LEU A 254 11.19 -15.66 -12.77
N MET A 255 9.93 -15.25 -12.98
CA MET A 255 8.82 -16.19 -13.16
C MET A 255 9.00 -17.06 -14.41
N LYS A 256 8.90 -18.37 -14.23
CA LYS A 256 8.93 -19.38 -15.31
C LYS A 256 8.02 -20.55 -14.97
N ASP A 257 7.30 -21.06 -15.96
CA ASP A 257 6.43 -22.22 -15.80
C ASP A 257 7.21 -23.44 -15.27
N GLY A 258 6.60 -24.19 -14.34
CA GLY A 258 7.21 -25.37 -13.73
C GLY A 258 8.34 -25.09 -12.72
N THR A 259 8.60 -23.83 -12.38
CA THR A 259 9.55 -23.45 -11.31
C THR A 259 8.82 -22.93 -10.08
N GLN A 260 9.51 -22.92 -8.93
CA GLN A 260 8.96 -22.32 -7.71
C GLN A 260 8.61 -20.84 -7.99
N ASN A 261 7.43 -20.43 -7.53
CA ASN A 261 6.99 -19.05 -7.67
C ASN A 261 7.94 -18.10 -6.91
N PRO A 262 8.59 -17.11 -7.57
CA PRO A 262 9.59 -16.23 -6.95
C PRO A 262 9.01 -15.25 -5.93
N PHE A 263 7.68 -15.12 -5.84
CA PHE A 263 7.01 -14.37 -4.79
C PHE A 263 6.93 -15.11 -3.45
N VAL A 264 7.14 -16.43 -3.45
CA VAL A 264 7.24 -17.23 -2.22
C VAL A 264 8.64 -17.07 -1.62
N LYS A 265 8.73 -16.22 -0.59
CA LYS A 265 9.96 -15.88 0.11
C LYS A 265 9.67 -15.66 1.59
N SER A 266 9.49 -16.75 2.32
CA SER A 266 9.08 -16.71 3.73
C SER A 266 10.05 -15.89 4.58
N GLY A 267 9.50 -15.03 5.44
CA GLY A 267 10.27 -14.14 6.32
C GLY A 267 10.77 -12.85 5.67
N GLU A 268 10.44 -12.58 4.40
CA GLU A 268 10.79 -11.30 3.76
C GLU A 268 10.13 -10.10 4.47
N ASN A 269 8.93 -10.25 5.01
CA ASN A 269 8.24 -9.26 5.85
C ASN A 269 9.12 -8.79 7.02
N ALA A 270 9.74 -9.73 7.73
CA ALA A 270 10.60 -9.41 8.88
C ALA A 270 11.87 -8.67 8.46
N THR A 271 12.47 -9.07 7.33
CA THR A 271 13.65 -8.41 6.76
C THR A 271 13.32 -6.99 6.30
N TYR A 272 12.21 -6.82 5.58
CA TYR A 272 11.76 -5.53 5.06
C TYR A 272 11.46 -4.54 6.19
N VAL A 273 10.69 -4.98 7.19
CA VAL A 273 10.30 -4.15 8.34
C VAL A 273 11.49 -3.80 9.23
N ALA A 274 12.49 -4.67 9.36
CA ALA A 274 13.74 -4.30 10.06
C ALA A 274 14.47 -3.15 9.35
N GLY A 275 14.41 -3.08 8.02
CA GLY A 275 14.92 -1.95 7.24
C GLY A 275 14.10 -0.68 7.46
N LEU A 276 12.77 -0.77 7.48
CA LEU A 276 11.87 0.36 7.77
C LEU A 276 12.10 0.93 9.17
N GLU A 277 12.31 0.08 10.18
CA GLU A 277 12.58 0.52 11.55
C GLU A 277 13.89 1.34 11.65
N GLN A 278 14.93 0.92 10.93
CA GLN A 278 16.18 1.67 10.85
C GLN A 278 16.03 3.02 10.14
N ASP A 279 15.21 3.10 9.08
CA ASP A 279 14.93 4.37 8.43
C ASP A 279 14.07 5.28 9.32
N PHE A 280 13.06 4.71 9.99
CA PHE A 280 12.23 5.42 10.96
C PHE A 280 13.09 6.08 12.06
N ASP A 281 14.05 5.37 12.63
CA ASP A 281 14.99 5.91 13.62
C ASP A 281 15.75 7.15 13.09
N LYS A 282 16.22 7.06 11.84
CA LYS A 282 16.92 8.17 11.17
C LYS A 282 15.99 9.36 10.96
N GLN A 283 14.76 9.14 10.48
CA GLN A 283 13.80 10.22 10.25
C GLN A 283 13.35 10.87 11.56
N LEU A 284 13.10 10.08 12.60
CA LEU A 284 12.72 10.59 13.92
C LEU A 284 13.82 11.48 14.50
N ALA A 285 15.07 11.02 14.46
CA ALA A 285 16.22 11.81 14.91
C ALA A 285 16.38 13.09 14.07
N LYS A 286 16.23 12.99 12.75
CA LYS A 286 16.33 14.13 11.84
C LYS A 286 15.26 15.19 12.09
N GLN A 287 13.98 14.79 12.21
CA GLN A 287 12.89 15.72 12.47
C GLN A 287 13.01 16.36 13.86
N THR A 288 13.46 15.59 14.87
CA THR A 288 13.74 16.10 16.22
C THR A 288 14.83 17.17 16.20
N ALA A 289 15.94 16.92 15.50
CA ALA A 289 17.03 17.88 15.37
C ALA A 289 16.62 19.14 14.60
N ALA A 290 15.74 19.02 13.60
CA ALA A 290 15.21 20.17 12.86
C ALA A 290 14.38 21.10 13.75
N MET A 291 13.58 20.55 14.68
CA MET A 291 12.83 21.35 15.65
C MET A 291 13.73 22.12 16.61
N GLN A 292 14.82 21.51 17.09
CA GLN A 292 15.75 22.15 18.02
C GLN A 292 16.48 23.35 17.40
N LYS A 293 16.63 23.40 16.07
CA LYS A 293 17.26 24.52 15.35
C LYS A 293 16.28 25.66 15.02
N ALA A 294 14.97 25.41 15.13
CA ALA A 294 13.92 26.40 14.85
C ALA A 294 13.48 27.19 16.09
N ASN A 295 13.94 26.76 17.28
CA ASN A 295 13.79 27.43 18.57
C ASN A 295 15.07 28.19 18.94
#